data_AF-A0A382FDK4-F1
#
_entry.id   AF-A0A382FDK4-F1
#
_cell.length_a   1.000
_cell.length_b   1.000
_cell.length_c   1.000
_cell.angle_alpha   90.00
_cell.angle_beta   90.00
_cell.angle_gamma   90.00
#
_symmetry.space_group_name_H-M   'P 1'
#
loop_
_entity.id
_entity.type
_entity.pdbx_description
1 polymer ?
#
loop_
_entity_poly.entity_id
_entity_poly.type
_entity_poly.pdbx_seq_one_letter_code
_entity_poly.pdbx_strand_id
1 'polypeptide(L)'
;MAEKWRLLAKLEQVTGERMAKVLRAHGEEAEEEPFIDRESEAFQTYLTLSHVEVTGYMRERVLGALERFEHLLATAPESDLEDIQFLVDHELALLTFVDKEADGDADSLGGVQELLSF
;
A
#
# COMPACT_ATOMS: atom_id res chain seq x y z
N MET A 1 -12.35 5.68 12.34
CA MET A 1 -11.16 6.47 11.93
C MET A 1 -9.86 5.93 12.51
N ALA A 2 -9.58 6.06 13.81
CA ALA A 2 -8.29 5.61 14.38
C ALA A 2 -7.98 4.12 14.14
N GLU A 3 -8.98 3.25 14.19
CA GLU A 3 -8.84 1.82 13.91
C GLU A 3 -8.54 1.51 12.44
N LYS A 4 -9.18 2.22 11.50
CA LYS A 4 -8.93 2.10 10.06
C LYS A 4 -7.46 2.40 9.75
N TRP A 5 -6.93 3.51 10.28
CA TRP A 5 -5.53 3.88 10.11
C TRP A 5 -4.55 2.87 10.72
N ARG A 6 -4.89 2.25 11.86
CA ARG A 6 -4.07 1.19 12.45
C ARG A 6 -4.00 -0.06 11.57
N LEU A 7 -5.12 -0.46 10.97
CA LEU A 7 -5.16 -1.62 10.08
C LEU A 7 -4.39 -1.35 8.79
N LEU A 8 -4.52 -0.16 8.21
CA LEU A 8 -3.71 0.25 7.06
C LEU A 8 -2.22 0.26 7.40
N ALA A 9 -1.82 0.86 8.52
CA ALA A 9 -0.41 0.84 8.95
C ALA A 9 0.12 -0.58 9.19
N LYS A 10 -0.71 -1.50 9.70
CA LYS A 10 -0.34 -2.90 9.85
C LYS A 10 -0.18 -3.58 8.48
N LEU A 11 -1.05 -3.28 7.52
CA LEU A 11 -0.92 -3.78 6.15
C LEU A 11 0.39 -3.32 5.52
N GLU A 12 0.73 -2.03 5.62
CA GLU A 12 2.00 -1.48 5.13
C GLU A 12 3.21 -2.16 5.77
N GLN A 13 3.15 -2.48 7.08
CA GLN A 13 4.22 -3.23 7.75
C GLN A 13 4.40 -4.63 7.13
N VAL A 14 3.32 -5.38 6.94
CA VAL A 14 3.36 -6.72 6.32
C VAL A 14 3.89 -6.64 4.89
N THR A 15 3.45 -5.64 4.12
CA THR A 15 3.97 -5.35 2.78
C THR A 15 5.48 -5.10 2.80
N GLY A 16 5.95 -4.25 3.72
CA GLY A 16 7.36 -3.96 3.90
C GLY A 16 8.21 -5.18 4.25
N GLU A 17 7.72 -6.04 5.17
CA GLU A 17 8.41 -7.28 5.56
C GLU A 17 8.56 -8.25 4.38
N ARG A 18 7.52 -8.40 3.55
CA ARG A 18 7.57 -9.21 2.33
C ARG A 18 8.56 -8.63 1.32
N MET A 19 8.55 -7.33 1.11
CA MET A 19 9.49 -6.69 0.18
C MET A 19 10.93 -6.74 0.66
N ALA A 20 11.16 -6.65 1.96
CA ALA A 20 12.49 -6.82 2.53
C ALA A 20 13.07 -8.21 2.24
N LYS A 21 12.24 -9.26 2.27
CA LYS A 21 12.64 -10.62 1.88
C LYS A 21 13.04 -10.67 0.40
N VAL A 22 12.25 -10.08 -0.49
CA VAL A 22 12.54 -10.04 -1.93
C VAL A 22 13.86 -9.30 -2.19
N LEU A 23 14.00 -8.08 -1.66
CA LEU A 23 15.22 -7.26 -1.82
C LEU A 23 16.48 -8.01 -1.37
N ARG A 24 16.44 -8.62 -0.19
CA ARG A 24 17.57 -9.41 0.33
C ARG A 24 17.90 -10.63 -0.54
N ALA A 25 16.90 -11.28 -1.15
CA ALA A 25 17.14 -12.41 -2.05
C ALA A 25 17.90 -12.00 -3.32
N HIS A 26 17.78 -10.72 -3.72
CA HIS A 26 18.51 -10.12 -4.85
C HIS A 26 19.78 -9.37 -4.44
N GLY A 27 20.17 -9.43 -3.16
CA GLY A 27 21.38 -8.79 -2.65
C GLY A 27 21.26 -7.29 -2.39
N GLU A 28 20.04 -6.76 -2.37
CA GLU A 28 19.74 -5.37 -2.03
C GLU A 28 19.59 -5.18 -0.51
N GLU A 29 19.89 -3.98 -0.03
CA GLU A 29 19.59 -3.58 1.35
C GLU A 29 18.09 -3.29 1.49
N ALA A 30 17.50 -3.75 2.58
CA ALA A 30 16.12 -3.45 2.94
C ALA A 30 16.10 -2.68 4.25
N GLU A 31 15.34 -1.60 4.30
CA GLU A 31 15.15 -0.82 5.53
C GLU A 31 14.48 -1.69 6.62
N GLU A 32 15.03 -1.67 7.83
CA GLU A 32 14.52 -2.46 8.95
C GLU A 32 13.37 -1.76 9.71
N GLU A 33 13.27 -0.44 9.57
CA GLU A 33 12.23 0.37 10.21
C GLU A 33 11.51 1.24 9.16
N PRO A 34 10.20 1.52 9.36
CA PRO A 34 9.47 2.42 8.48
C PRO A 34 10.11 3.82 8.48
N PHE A 35 10.67 4.25 7.35
CA PHE A 35 11.15 5.61 7.18
C PHE A 35 10.01 6.54 6.75
N ILE A 36 9.69 7.52 7.61
CA ILE A 36 8.75 8.59 7.27
C ILE A 36 9.56 9.83 6.90
N ASP A 37 9.67 10.10 5.60
CA ASP A 37 10.21 11.36 5.12
C ASP A 37 9.20 12.50 5.36
N ARG A 38 9.42 13.19 6.49
CA ARG A 38 8.60 14.34 6.88
C ARG A 38 8.83 15.56 5.99
N GLU A 39 9.92 15.62 5.24
CA GLU A 39 10.20 16.74 4.33
C GLU A 39 9.63 16.50 2.93
N SER A 40 9.22 15.26 2.63
CA SER A 40 8.62 14.92 1.33
C SER A 40 7.38 15.76 1.03
N GLU A 41 7.26 16.17 -0.25
CA GLU A 41 6.10 16.90 -0.77
C GLU A 41 4.80 16.14 -0.50
N ALA A 42 4.81 14.81 -0.63
CA ALA A 42 3.66 13.97 -0.36
C ALA A 42 3.22 14.06 1.11
N PHE A 43 4.16 13.91 2.06
CA PHE A 43 3.86 14.02 3.48
C PHE A 43 3.30 15.40 3.83
N GLN A 44 3.93 16.46 3.33
CA GLN A 44 3.45 17.83 3.55
C GLN A 44 2.06 18.07 2.95
N THR A 45 1.81 17.51 1.76
CA THR A 45 0.49 17.60 1.11
C THR A 45 -0.58 16.95 1.99
N TYR A 46 -0.36 15.70 2.45
CA TYR A 46 -1.32 14.99 3.31
C TYR A 46 -1.72 15.76 4.57
N LEU A 47 -0.83 16.54 5.17
CA LEU A 47 -1.13 17.34 6.37
C LEU A 47 -2.10 18.51 6.12
N THR A 48 -2.25 18.93 4.87
CA THR A 48 -3.05 20.10 4.48
C THR A 48 -4.43 19.74 3.94
N LEU A 49 -4.64 18.48 3.57
CA LEU A 49 -5.87 18.00 2.95
C LEU A 49 -6.94 17.60 3.98
N SER A 50 -8.20 17.85 3.66
CA SER A 50 -9.33 17.23 4.34
C SER A 50 -9.42 15.73 4.04
N HIS A 51 -10.19 14.97 4.81
CA HIS A 51 -10.35 13.52 4.59
C HIS A 51 -10.77 13.16 3.15
N VAL A 52 -11.71 13.90 2.58
CA VAL A 52 -12.20 13.69 1.20
C VAL A 52 -11.13 14.01 0.16
N GLU A 53 -10.31 15.02 0.42
CA GLU A 53 -9.20 15.36 -0.48
C GLU A 53 -8.06 14.35 -0.37
N VAL A 54 -7.80 13.83 0.84
CA VAL A 54 -6.84 12.74 1.07
C VAL A 54 -7.22 11.49 0.28
N THR A 55 -8.49 11.08 0.28
CA THR A 55 -8.92 9.90 -0.50
C THR A 55 -8.70 10.11 -2.00
N GLY A 56 -9.01 11.31 -2.52
CA GLY A 56 -8.72 11.64 -3.92
C GLY A 56 -7.22 11.60 -4.25
N TYR A 57 -6.39 12.20 -3.40
CA TYR A 57 -4.93 12.22 -3.58
C TYR A 57 -4.29 10.83 -3.46
N MET A 58 -4.78 9.99 -2.55
CA MET A 58 -4.35 8.59 -2.44
C MET A 58 -4.67 7.79 -3.70
N ARG A 59 -5.86 7.99 -4.26
CA ARG A 59 -6.34 7.22 -5.43
C ARG A 59 -5.38 7.26 -6.61
N GLU A 60 -4.91 8.45 -6.98
CA GLU A 60 -4.00 8.62 -8.11
C GLU A 60 -2.66 7.92 -7.87
N ARG A 61 -2.16 7.95 -6.62
CA ARG A 61 -0.90 7.32 -6.25
C ARG A 61 -1.01 5.80 -6.25
N VAL A 62 -2.11 5.25 -5.74
CA VAL A 62 -2.42 3.82 -5.75
C VAL A 62 -2.52 3.31 -7.19
N LEU A 63 -3.22 4.02 -8.07
CA LEU A 63 -3.29 3.65 -9.49
C LEU A 63 -1.92 3.64 -10.17
N GLY A 64 -1.10 4.65 -9.90
CA GLY A 64 0.27 4.69 -10.41
C GLY A 64 1.17 3.58 -9.85
N ALA A 65 0.95 3.16 -8.60
CA ALA A 65 1.65 2.01 -8.00
C ALA A 65 1.23 0.68 -8.63
N LEU A 66 -0.08 0.50 -8.80
CA LEU A 66 -0.66 -0.69 -9.42
C LEU A 66 -0.09 -0.93 -10.83
N GLU A 67 -0.03 0.10 -11.68
CA GLU A 67 0.57 -0.01 -13.02
C GLU A 67 2.03 -0.48 -12.97
N ARG A 68 2.82 0.03 -12.02
CA ARG A 68 4.23 -0.38 -11.85
C ARG A 68 4.34 -1.83 -11.39
N PHE A 69 3.49 -2.27 -10.48
CA PHE A 69 3.52 -3.63 -9.94
C PHE A 69 3.00 -4.66 -10.96
N GLU A 70 1.99 -4.33 -11.76
CA GLU A 70 1.56 -5.16 -12.88
C GLU A 70 2.69 -5.34 -13.92
N HIS A 71 3.43 -4.27 -14.22
CA HIS A 71 4.60 -4.36 -15.09
C HIS A 71 5.72 -5.22 -14.48
N LEU A 72 5.96 -5.07 -13.18
CA LEU A 72 6.94 -5.88 -12.46
C LEU A 72 6.56 -7.36 -12.48
N LEU A 73 5.28 -7.70 -12.25
CA LEU A 73 4.77 -9.07 -12.29
C LEU A 73 5.01 -9.75 -13.65
N ALA A 74 4.94 -8.98 -14.74
CA ALA A 74 5.18 -9.51 -16.09
C ALA A 74 6.65 -9.83 -16.39
N THR A 75 7.60 -9.32 -15.59
CA THR A 75 9.04 -9.39 -15.88
C THR A 75 9.86 -10.03 -14.77
N ALA A 76 9.29 -10.19 -13.58
CA ALA A 76 9.96 -10.75 -12.43
C ALA A 76 10.21 -12.27 -12.56
N PRO A 77 11.25 -12.78 -11.88
CA PRO A 77 11.50 -14.22 -11.83
C PRO A 77 10.39 -14.93 -11.05
N GLU A 78 10.16 -16.21 -11.39
CA GLU A 78 9.09 -17.03 -10.81
C GLU A 78 9.13 -17.10 -9.28
N SER A 79 10.34 -17.05 -8.70
CA SER A 79 10.55 -17.07 -7.24
C SER A 79 9.92 -15.90 -6.50
N ASP A 80 9.66 -14.79 -7.18
CA ASP A 80 9.21 -13.54 -6.56
C ASP A 80 7.74 -13.24 -6.88
N LEU A 81 7.13 -14.00 -7.81
CA LEU A 81 5.79 -13.70 -8.30
C LEU A 81 4.75 -13.70 -7.19
N GLU A 82 4.88 -14.56 -6.17
CA GLU A 82 3.97 -14.55 -5.02
C GLU A 82 4.04 -13.24 -4.23
N ASP A 83 5.26 -12.77 -3.93
CA ASP A 83 5.48 -11.55 -3.16
C ASP A 83 5.11 -10.30 -3.99
N ILE A 84 5.30 -10.31 -5.31
CA ILE A 84 4.88 -9.23 -6.21
C ILE A 84 3.37 -9.25 -6.45
N GLN A 85 2.74 -10.42 -6.55
CA GLN A 85 1.28 -10.53 -6.60
C GLN A 85 0.65 -9.94 -5.34
N PHE A 86 1.28 -10.15 -4.17
CA PHE A 86 0.83 -9.51 -2.94
C PHE A 86 0.86 -7.97 -3.04
N LEU A 87 1.83 -7.35 -3.73
CA LEU A 87 1.82 -5.89 -3.98
C LEU A 87 0.64 -5.46 -4.85
N VAL A 88 0.28 -6.24 -5.86
CA VAL A 88 -0.90 -5.96 -6.70
C VAL A 88 -2.17 -6.05 -5.85
N ASP A 89 -2.33 -7.12 -5.06
CA ASP A 89 -3.48 -7.33 -4.20
C ASP A 89 -3.59 -6.24 -3.12
N HIS A 90 -2.44 -5.80 -2.58
CA HIS A 90 -2.32 -4.67 -1.67
C HIS A 90 -2.89 -3.37 -2.26
N GLU A 91 -2.43 -2.98 -3.46
CA GLU A 91 -2.92 -1.76 -4.10
C GLU A 91 -4.41 -1.85 -4.48
N LEU A 92 -4.90 -3.03 -4.88
CA LEU A 92 -6.33 -3.24 -5.14
C LEU A 92 -7.17 -3.10 -3.86
N ALA A 93 -6.68 -3.61 -2.73
CA ALA A 93 -7.33 -3.43 -1.44
C ALA A 93 -7.33 -1.95 -1.00
N LEU A 94 -6.23 -1.22 -1.21
CA LEU A 94 -6.15 0.22 -0.96
C LEU A 94 -7.06 1.03 -1.88
N LEU A 95 -7.14 0.68 -3.16
CA LEU A 95 -8.05 1.34 -4.11
C LEU A 95 -9.51 1.14 -3.70
N THR A 96 -9.87 -0.08 -3.31
CA THR A 96 -11.21 -0.40 -2.80
C THR A 96 -11.52 0.39 -1.52
N PHE A 97 -10.55 0.50 -0.60
CA PHE A 97 -10.69 1.32 0.60
C PHE A 97 -10.94 2.79 0.24
N VAL A 98 -10.13 3.35 -0.66
CA VAL A 98 -10.23 4.75 -1.09
C VAL A 98 -11.56 5.05 -1.76
N ASP A 99 -12.00 4.21 -2.71
CA ASP A 99 -13.27 4.39 -3.42
C ASP A 99 -14.45 4.31 -2.45
N LYS A 100 -14.43 3.36 -1.51
CA LYS A 100 -15.47 3.24 -0.47
C LYS A 100 -15.50 4.42 0.51
N GLU A 101 -14.34 4.92 0.94
CA GLU A 101 -14.28 6.11 1.80
C GLU A 101 -14.80 7.36 1.08
N ALA A 102 -14.52 7.49 -0.22
CA ALA A 102 -15.03 8.60 -1.04
C ALA A 102 -16.57 8.56 -1.17
N ASP A 103 -17.15 7.36 -1.25
CA ASP A 103 -18.60 7.14 -1.27
C ASP A 103 -19.27 7.24 0.12
N GLY A 104 -18.47 7.41 1.19
CA GLY A 104 -18.96 7.48 2.57
C GLY A 104 -19.38 6.12 3.14
N ASP A 105 -18.91 5.02 2.56
CA ASP A 105 -19.18 3.67 3.06
C ASP A 105 -18.40 3.41 4.37
N ALA A 106 -19.12 2.96 5.39
CA ALA A 106 -18.53 2.63 6.68
C ALA A 106 -17.63 1.38 6.61
N ASP A 107 -17.91 0.45 5.70
CA ASP A 107 -17.22 -0.84 5.54
C ASP A 107 -16.17 -0.82 4.41
N SER A 108 -15.17 0.05 4.57
CA SER A 108 -14.08 0.24 3.61
C SER A 108 -12.89 -0.71 3.80
N LEU A 109 -12.89 -1.55 4.84
CA LEU A 109 -11.70 -2.32 5.25
C LEU A 109 -11.70 -3.80 4.84
N GLY A 110 -12.77 -4.32 4.22
CA GLY A 110 -12.88 -5.76 3.91
C GLY A 110 -11.64 -6.36 3.24
N GLY A 111 -11.17 -5.77 2.14
CA GLY A 111 -9.97 -6.25 1.44
C GLY A 111 -8.68 -6.15 2.27
N VAL A 112 -8.53 -5.09 3.07
CA VAL A 112 -7.39 -4.93 4.00
C VAL A 112 -7.39 -6.04 5.06
N GLN A 113 -8.57 -6.39 5.58
CA GLN A 113 -8.72 -7.45 6.58
C GLN A 113 -8.45 -8.84 5.99
N GLU A 114 -8.87 -9.09 4.75
CA GLU A 114 -8.58 -10.34 4.05
C GLU A 114 -7.07 -10.56 3.92
N LEU A 115 -6.32 -9.54 3.47
CA LEU A 115 -4.86 -9.62 3.34
C LEU A 115 -4.13 -9.85 4.67
N LEU A 116 -4.67 -9.33 5.77
CA LEU A 116 -4.10 -9.47 7.11
C LEU A 116 -4.48 -10.77 7.83
N SER A 117 -5.33 -11.61 7.23
CA SER A 117 -5.83 -12.85 7.83
C SER A 117 -5.00 -14.10 7.48
N PHE A 118 -3.95 -13.94 6.67
CA PHE A 118 -3.05 -15.01 6.21
C PHE A 118 -1.77 -15.10 7.04
#